data_AF-A0A2N5FKI2-F1
#
_entry.id   AF-A0A2N5FKI2-F1
#
_cell.length_a   1.000
_cell.length_b   1.000
_cell.length_c   1.000
_cell.angle_alpha   90.00
_cell.angle_beta   90.00
_cell.angle_gamma   90.00
#
_symmetry.space_group_name_H-M   'P 1'
#
loop_
_entity.id
_entity.type
_entity.pdbx_description
1 polymer ?
#
loop_
_entity_poly.entity_id
_entity_poly.type
_entity_poly.pdbx_seq_one_letter_code
_entity_poly.pdbx_strand_id
1 'polypeptide(L)'
;MAAEFKEYDYVEAGTVDVRELEPLDAETTHLMKSEFSTGSKLTLFYFAFIFSMPILNWFAPGFMFSNFYGGMTYAWFFTGIIAMGMAFIIAYIHTALYEKRLKKNMNTDSSNRPSAGRSVN
;
A
#
# COMPACT_ATOMS: atom_id res chain seq x y z
N MET A 1 -20.52 -14.19 -29.06
CA MET A 1 -21.11 -12.85 -28.89
C MET A 1 -19.95 -11.88 -28.74
N ALA A 2 -19.75 -11.01 -29.73
CA ALA A 2 -18.65 -10.04 -29.73
C ALA A 2 -18.95 -8.98 -28.66
N ALA A 3 -17.97 -8.71 -27.78
CA ALA A 3 -18.06 -7.63 -26.82
C ALA A 3 -18.02 -6.30 -27.57
N GLU A 4 -19.09 -5.51 -27.50
CA GLU A 4 -19.08 -4.12 -27.96
C GLU A 4 -18.09 -3.33 -27.11
N PHE A 5 -16.96 -2.96 -27.70
CA PHE A 5 -16.04 -2.01 -27.11
C PHE A 5 -16.68 -0.63 -27.24
N LYS A 6 -17.06 -0.02 -26.11
CA LYS A 6 -17.40 1.41 -26.07
C LYS A 6 -16.12 2.20 -26.34
N GLU A 7 -16.04 2.75 -27.55
CA GLU A 7 -15.02 3.71 -27.96
C GLU A 7 -15.22 4.97 -27.09
N TYR A 8 -14.30 5.21 -26.16
CA TYR A 8 -14.36 6.40 -25.31
C TYR A 8 -13.91 7.59 -26.15
N ASP A 9 -14.82 8.54 -26.34
CA ASP A 9 -14.56 9.80 -27.02
C ASP A 9 -13.52 10.59 -26.22
N TYR A 10 -12.30 10.71 -26.75
CA TYR A 10 -11.20 11.39 -26.07
C TYR A 10 -11.39 12.89 -26.22
N VAL A 11 -12.04 13.50 -25.25
CA VAL A 11 -12.15 14.96 -25.16
C VAL A 11 -10.79 15.49 -24.68
N GLU A 12 -10.15 16.37 -25.45
CA GLU A 12 -8.90 17.01 -25.06
C GLU A 12 -9.06 17.62 -23.67
N ALA A 13 -8.40 17.04 -22.67
CA ALA A 13 -8.47 17.50 -21.29
C ALA A 13 -7.79 18.87 -21.19
N GLY A 14 -8.58 19.94 -21.36
CA GLY A 14 -8.19 21.26 -20.90
C GLY A 14 -7.82 21.20 -19.42
N THR A 15 -6.93 22.08 -18.96
CA THR A 15 -6.55 22.19 -17.54
C THR A 15 -7.79 22.43 -16.69
N VAL A 16 -8.26 21.38 -16.01
CA VAL A 16 -9.36 21.44 -15.05
C VAL A 16 -8.86 22.15 -13.79
N ASP A 17 -9.53 23.24 -13.39
CA ASP A 17 -9.23 23.91 -12.14
C ASP A 17 -9.68 23.01 -10.98
N VAL A 18 -8.74 22.67 -10.11
CA VAL A 18 -8.92 21.76 -8.96
C VAL A 18 -10.00 22.27 -8.00
N ARG A 19 -10.32 23.57 -8.05
CA ARG A 19 -11.35 24.23 -7.24
C ARG A 19 -12.77 23.96 -7.71
N GLU A 20 -12.94 23.52 -8.95
CA GLU A 20 -14.25 23.22 -9.55
C GLU A 20 -14.66 21.75 -9.33
N LEU A 21 -13.76 20.93 -8.80
CA LEU A 21 -14.03 19.53 -8.49
C LEU A 21 -14.90 19.41 -7.23
N GLU A 22 -15.90 18.53 -7.29
CA GLU A 22 -16.70 18.18 -6.13
C GLU A 22 -15.80 17.60 -5.02
N PRO A 23 -16.11 17.88 -3.74
CA PRO A 23 -15.35 17.36 -2.62
C PRO A 23 -15.36 15.83 -2.66
N LEU A 24 -14.20 15.25 -2.37
CA LEU A 24 -13.99 13.82 -2.41
C LEU A 24 -14.96 13.11 -1.45
N ASP A 25 -15.62 12.06 -1.94
CA ASP A 25 -16.58 11.28 -1.15
C ASP A 25 -15.97 10.85 0.21
N ALA A 26 -16.80 10.84 1.24
CA ALA A 26 -16.36 10.59 2.62
C ALA A 26 -15.68 9.21 2.77
N GLU A 27 -16.13 8.20 2.01
CA GLU A 27 -15.53 6.88 2.02
C GLU A 27 -14.14 6.90 1.37
N THR A 28 -14.02 7.58 0.22
CA THR A 28 -12.76 7.68 -0.52
C THR A 28 -11.73 8.47 0.28
N THR A 29 -12.14 9.56 0.91
CA THR A 29 -11.28 10.37 1.79
C THR A 29 -10.73 9.55 2.96
N HIS A 30 -11.59 8.75 3.60
CA HIS A 30 -11.18 7.91 4.72
C HIS A 30 -10.24 6.79 4.28
N LEU A 31 -10.51 6.15 3.14
CA LEU A 31 -9.66 5.11 2.57
C LEU A 31 -8.28 5.69 2.22
N MET A 32 -8.25 6.81 1.50
CA MET A 32 -7.02 7.46 1.06
C MET A 32 -6.16 7.91 2.25
N LYS A 33 -6.77 8.45 3.31
CA LYS A 33 -6.07 8.80 4.54
C LYS A 33 -5.44 7.58 5.24
N SER A 34 -6.15 6.45 5.24
CA SER A 34 -5.66 5.21 5.85
C SER A 34 -4.49 4.59 5.07
N GLU A 35 -4.56 4.63 3.75
CA GLU A 35 -3.47 4.19 2.88
C GLU A 35 -2.26 5.11 3.00
N PHE A 36 -2.47 6.43 2.98
CA PHE A 36 -1.41 7.42 3.12
C PHE A 36 -0.67 7.29 4.46
N SER A 37 -1.40 7.07 5.57
CA SER A 37 -0.76 6.83 6.87
C SER A 37 0.01 5.51 6.92
N THR A 38 -0.43 4.49 6.18
CA THR A 38 0.26 3.20 6.14
C THR A 38 1.51 3.29 5.28
N GLY A 39 1.41 3.93 4.12
CA GLY A 39 2.52 4.24 3.24
C GLY A 39 3.57 5.11 3.92
N SER A 40 3.17 6.17 4.63
CA SER A 40 4.12 7.06 5.31
C SER A 40 4.93 6.35 6.40
N LYS A 41 4.30 5.46 7.17
CA LYS A 41 4.99 4.63 8.17
C LYS A 41 5.99 3.69 7.51
N LEU A 42 5.61 3.06 6.40
CA LEU A 42 6.48 2.15 5.66
C LEU A 42 7.68 2.91 5.07
N THR A 43 7.44 4.09 4.49
CA THR A 43 8.48 4.98 3.96
C THR A 43 9.44 5.45 5.05
N LEU A 44 8.94 5.85 6.22
CA LEU A 44 9.77 6.27 7.35
C LEU A 44 10.68 5.12 7.82
N PHE A 45 10.12 3.91 7.94
CA PHE A 45 10.88 2.73 8.33
C PHE A 45 11.95 2.37 7.28
N TYR A 46 11.61 2.49 6.01
CA TYR A 46 12.52 2.26 4.90
C TYR A 46 13.69 3.25 4.89
N PHE A 47 13.42 4.54 5.14
CA PHE A 47 14.49 5.53 5.28
C PHE A 47 15.36 5.27 6.49
N ALA A 48 14.77 4.94 7.66
CA ALA A 48 15.54 4.57 8.84
C ALA A 48 16.48 3.38 8.57
N PHE A 49 16.04 2.41 7.77
CA PHE A 49 16.89 1.30 7.32
C PHE A 49 18.00 1.74 6.37
N ILE A 50 17.68 2.50 5.31
CA ILE A 50 18.70 2.98 4.36
C ILE A 50 19.77 3.78 5.09
N PHE A 51 19.38 4.60 6.07
CA PHE A 51 20.32 5.38 6.86
C PHE A 51 21.04 4.58 7.94
N SER A 52 20.51 3.45 8.40
CA SER A 52 21.22 2.62 9.39
C SER A 52 22.54 2.08 8.84
N MET A 53 22.61 1.77 7.54
CA MET A 53 23.82 1.29 6.87
C MET A 53 25.00 2.27 6.92
N PRO A 54 24.87 3.53 6.44
CA PRO A 54 25.94 4.52 6.56
C PRO A 54 26.23 4.90 8.01
N ILE A 55 25.23 4.94 8.90
CA ILE A 55 25.45 5.20 10.34
C ILE A 55 26.32 4.10 10.95
N LEU A 56 26.01 2.83 10.69
CA LEU A 56 26.78 1.68 11.18
C LEU A 56 28.17 1.62 10.54
N ASN A 57 28.28 1.94 9.25
CA ASN A 57 29.56 2.02 8.56
C ASN A 57 30.46 3.14 9.13
N TRP A 58 29.87 4.26 9.54
CA TRP A 58 30.60 5.34 10.21
C TRP A 58 31.05 4.94 11.61
N PHE A 59 30.17 4.32 12.40
CA PHE A 59 30.45 4.00 13.80
C PHE A 59 31.32 2.76 14.00
N ALA A 60 31.20 1.75 13.14
CA ALA A 60 31.87 0.46 13.30
C ALA A 60 32.24 -0.18 11.95
N PRO A 61 33.12 0.46 11.15
CA PRO A 61 33.51 -0.06 9.83
C PRO A 61 34.17 -1.44 9.94
N GLY A 62 35.05 -1.63 10.94
CA GLY A 62 35.73 -2.92 11.16
C GLY A 62 34.78 -4.06 11.49
N PHE A 63 33.63 -3.77 12.11
CA PHE A 63 32.61 -4.78 12.41
C PHE A 63 31.79 -5.12 11.15
N MET A 64 31.33 -4.11 10.41
CA MET A 64 30.52 -4.29 9.19
C MET A 64 31.25 -5.08 8.09
N PHE A 65 32.56 -4.86 7.95
CA PHE A 65 33.41 -5.58 6.99
C PHE A 65 34.04 -6.84 7.58
N SER A 66 33.83 -7.16 8.86
CA SER A 66 34.35 -8.41 9.40
C SER A 66 33.62 -9.60 8.78
N ASN A 67 34.41 -10.61 8.42
CA ASN A 67 33.89 -11.83 7.81
C ASN A 67 33.15 -12.64 8.86
N PHE A 68 31.87 -12.90 8.57
CA PHE A 68 31.04 -13.87 9.26
C PHE A 68 31.18 -15.23 8.57
N TYR A 69 30.56 -16.26 9.16
CA TYR A 69 30.69 -17.64 8.73
C TYR A 69 30.33 -17.82 7.24
N GLY A 70 31.18 -18.51 6.46
CA GLY A 70 30.94 -18.79 5.04
C GLY A 70 31.29 -17.67 4.06
N GLY A 71 32.08 -16.67 4.46
CA GLY A 71 32.53 -15.58 3.57
C GLY A 71 31.52 -14.44 3.38
N MET A 72 30.41 -14.48 4.11
CA MET A 72 29.45 -13.39 4.20
C MET A 72 29.93 -12.38 5.25
N THR A 73 29.84 -11.07 5.00
CA THR A 73 30.17 -10.07 6.04
C THR A 73 28.97 -9.80 6.96
N TYR A 74 29.20 -9.24 8.14
CA TYR A 74 28.08 -8.82 9.01
C TYR A 74 27.14 -7.84 8.33
N ALA A 75 27.67 -6.95 7.47
CA ALA A 75 26.83 -6.07 6.65
C ALA A 75 25.80 -6.86 5.84
N TRP A 76 26.22 -7.92 5.15
CA TRP A 76 25.35 -8.79 4.36
C TRP A 76 24.37 -9.60 5.21
N PHE A 77 24.76 -9.98 6.42
CA PHE A 77 23.88 -10.68 7.34
C PHE A 77 22.76 -9.77 7.86
N PHE A 78 23.09 -8.55 8.30
CA PHE A 78 22.11 -7.59 8.79
C PHE A 78 21.20 -7.05 7.69
N THR A 79 21.71 -6.80 6.47
CA THR A 79 20.85 -6.47 5.32
C THR A 79 19.83 -7.58 5.08
N GLY A 80 20.25 -8.85 5.16
CA GLY A 80 19.37 -10.02 4.97
C GLY A 80 18.25 -10.12 6.01
N ILE A 81 18.58 -10.01 7.30
CA ILE A 81 17.57 -10.02 8.38
C ILE A 81 16.54 -8.91 8.18
N ILE A 82 17.01 -7.71 7.83
CA ILE A 82 16.11 -6.57 7.68
C ILE A 82 15.27 -6.69 6.41
N ALA A 83 15.85 -7.18 5.30
CA ALA A 83 15.11 -7.49 4.08
C ALA A 83 14.00 -8.54 4.34
N MET A 84 14.29 -9.56 5.13
CA MET A 84 13.30 -10.53 5.58
C MET A 84 12.19 -9.85 6.39
N GLY A 85 12.55 -9.02 7.38
CA GLY A 85 11.58 -8.24 8.15
C GLY A 85 10.67 -7.35 7.28
N MET A 86 11.25 -6.67 6.29
CA MET A 86 10.51 -5.86 5.32
C MET A 86 9.52 -6.70 4.50
N ALA A 87 9.95 -7.87 4.01
CA ALA A 87 9.07 -8.77 3.28
C ALA A 87 7.88 -9.23 4.12
N PHE A 88 8.10 -9.55 5.40
CA PHE A 88 7.03 -9.90 6.34
C PHE A 88 6.07 -8.75 6.60
N ILE A 89 6.57 -7.53 6.77
CA ILE A 89 5.72 -6.35 6.99
C ILE A 89 4.84 -6.09 5.77
N ILE A 90 5.41 -6.15 4.56
CA ILE A 90 4.65 -5.97 3.32
C ILE A 90 3.60 -7.06 3.18
N ALA A 91 3.97 -8.33 3.41
CA ALA A 91 3.03 -9.45 3.37
C ALA A 91 1.92 -9.32 4.42
N TYR A 92 2.23 -8.86 5.64
CA TYR A 92 1.26 -8.61 6.70
C TYR A 92 0.29 -7.49 6.34
N ILE A 93 0.79 -6.36 5.83
CA ILE A 93 -0.07 -5.27 5.35
C ILE A 93 -0.96 -5.78 4.23
N HIS A 94 -0.40 -6.52 3.26
CA HIS A 94 -1.16 -7.06 2.15
C HIS A 94 -2.25 -8.02 2.64
N THR A 95 -1.95 -8.95 3.54
CA THR A 95 -2.95 -9.90 4.08
C THR A 95 -3.99 -9.23 4.97
N ALA A 96 -3.58 -8.44 5.96
CA ALA A 96 -4.49 -7.78 6.89
C ALA A 96 -5.41 -6.77 6.20
N LEU A 97 -4.93 -6.06 5.18
CA LEU A 97 -5.71 -5.07 4.44
C LEU A 97 -6.63 -5.73 3.41
N TYR A 98 -6.22 -6.85 2.79
CA TYR A 98 -7.09 -7.66 1.94
C TYR A 98 -8.27 -8.26 2.72
N GLU A 99 -8.02 -8.88 3.88
CA GLU A 99 -9.08 -9.46 4.69
C GLU A 99 -10.07 -8.40 5.21
N LYS A 100 -9.57 -7.21 5.57
CA LYS A 100 -10.42 -6.09 6.00
C LYS A 100 -11.33 -5.59 4.88
N ARG A 101 -10.82 -5.51 3.64
CA ARG A 101 -11.64 -5.12 2.48
C ARG A 101 -12.70 -6.16 2.13
N LEU A 102 -12.35 -7.45 2.17
CA LEU A 102 -13.31 -8.52 1.94
C LEU A 102 -14.47 -8.50 2.95
N LYS A 103 -14.18 -8.35 4.25
CA LYS A 103 -15.22 -8.29 5.30
C LYS A 103 -16.08 -7.02 5.22
N LYS A 104 -15.49 -5.87 4.88
CA LYS A 104 -16.24 -4.60 4.76
C LYS A 104 -17.20 -4.62 3.56
N ASN A 105 -16.78 -5.17 2.42
CA ASN A 105 -17.62 -5.25 1.22
C ASN A 105 -18.77 -6.26 1.40
N MET A 106 -18.54 -7.37 2.11
CA MET A 106 -19.56 -8.39 2.36
C MET A 106 -20.67 -7.93 3.33
N ASN A 107 -20.36 -7.05 4.29
CA ASN A 107 -21.36 -6.45 5.20
C ASN A 107 -22.10 -5.24 4.59
N THR A 108 -21.52 -4.58 3.59
CA THR A 108 -22.15 -3.41 2.95
C THR A 108 -23.25 -3.84 1.97
N ASP A 109 -23.06 -4.95 1.25
CA ASP A 109 -24.09 -5.51 0.34
C ASP A 109 -25.35 -6.03 1.07
N SER A 110 -25.25 -6.36 2.35
CA SER A 110 -26.37 -6.90 3.14
C SER A 110 -27.23 -5.84 3.83
N SER A 111 -26.79 -4.57 3.86
CA SER A 111 -27.52 -3.48 4.54
C SER A 111 -28.22 -2.48 3.61
N ASN A 112 -27.96 -2.52 2.30
CA ASN A 112 -28.43 -1.49 1.36
C ASN A 112 -29.36 -1.96 0.22
N ARG A 113 -29.97 -3.13 0.33
CA ARG A 113 -31.10 -3.51 -0.54
C ARG A 113 -32.42 -3.10 0.12
N PRO A 114 -33.09 -2.00 -0.28
CA PRO A 114 -34.52 -1.94 -0.10
C PRO A 114 -35.10 -3.08 -0.94
N SER A 115 -35.79 -4.00 -0.28
CA SER A 115 -36.61 -5.01 -0.94
C SER A 115 -37.74 -4.32 -1.68
N ALA A 116 -37.45 -3.77 -2.85
CA ALA A 116 -38.47 -3.29 -3.79
C ALA A 116 -39.16 -4.53 -4.37
N GLY A 117 -40.18 -4.99 -3.65
CA GLY A 117 -41.11 -6.00 -4.14
C GLY A 117 -41.74 -5.50 -5.44
N ARG A 118 -41.35 -6.14 -6.54
CA ARG A 118 -42.03 -6.01 -7.83
C ARG A 118 -43.32 -6.81 -7.75
N SER A 119 -44.42 -6.19 -7.30
CA SER A 119 -45.75 -6.76 -7.52
C SER A 119 -46.09 -6.60 -9.00
N VAL A 120 -46.13 -7.72 -9.70
CA VAL A 120 -46.72 -7.79 -11.04
C VAL A 120 -48.21 -8.02 -10.81
N ASN A 121 -49.03 -7.00 -11.09
CA ASN A 121 -50.46 -7.11 -11.33
C ASN A 121 -50.78 -6.31 -12.59
#